data_AF-A0A846PXV9-F1
#
_entry.id   AF-A0A846PXV9-F1
#
_cell.length_a   1.000
_cell.length_b   1.000
_cell.length_c   1.000
_cell.angle_alpha   90.00
_cell.angle_beta   90.00
_cell.angle_gamma   90.00
#
_symmetry.space_group_name_H-M   'P 1'
#
loop_
_entity.id
_entity.type
_entity.pdbx_description
1 polymer ?
#
loop_
_entity_poly.entity_id
_entity_poly.type
_entity_poly.pdbx_seq_one_letter_code
_entity_poly.pdbx_strand_id
1 'polypeptide(L)' 'MNTQMAQISDLEEKKQTVNNAIRICVDCGSISVQIENYGVFCKECGTFFNVKESKN' A
#
# COMPACT_ATOMS: atom_id res chain seq x y z
N MET A 1 8.10 -26.37 -16.74
CA MET A 1 8.63 -25.35 -15.79
C MET A 1 8.36 -23.99 -16.39
N ASN A 2 7.22 -23.32 -16.11
CA ASN A 2 7.02 -21.94 -16.63
C ASN A 2 5.88 -21.16 -15.98
N THR A 3 4.90 -21.81 -15.36
CA THR A 3 3.74 -21.11 -14.76
C THR A 3 4.08 -20.37 -13.47
N GLN A 4 5.06 -20.85 -12.69
CA GLN A 4 5.43 -20.22 -11.41
C GLN A 4 6.22 -18.91 -11.60
N MET A 5 7.03 -18.78 -12.66
CA MET A 5 7.82 -17.56 -12.89
C MET A 5 6.96 -16.38 -13.35
N ALA A 6 5.96 -16.62 -14.21
CA ALA A 6 5.02 -15.58 -14.66
C ALA A 6 4.14 -15.04 -13.51
N GLN A 7 3.78 -15.88 -12.54
CA GLN A 7 3.00 -15.43 -11.37
C GLN A 7 3.79 -14.53 -10.42
N ILE A 8 5.11 -14.74 -10.32
CA ILE A 8 5.99 -13.92 -9.48
C ILE A 8 6.16 -12.53 -10.09
N SER A 9 6.40 -12.44 -11.40
CA SER A 9 6.54 -11.15 -12.08
C SER A 9 5.29 -10.27 -11.95
N ASP A 10 4.10 -10.87 -12.10
CA ASP A 10 2.83 -10.15 -11.96
C ASP A 10 2.60 -9.63 -10.53
N LEU A 11 3.07 -10.38 -9.52
CA LEU A 11 2.96 -9.99 -8.12
C LEU A 11 3.92 -8.84 -7.78
N GLU A 12 5.15 -8.90 -8.31
CA GLU A 12 6.15 -7.84 -8.15
C GLU A 12 5.72 -6.54 -8.81
N GLU A 13 5.17 -6.60 -10.03
CA GLU A 13 4.61 -5.44 -10.73
C GLU A 13 3.47 -4.80 -9.92
N LYS A 14 2.50 -5.60 -9.46
CA LYS A 14 1.40 -5.12 -8.62
C LYS A 14 1.90 -4.46 -7.34
N LYS A 15 2.89 -5.06 -6.68
CA LYS A 15 3.51 -4.51 -5.47
C LYS A 15 4.16 -3.16 -5.76
N GLN A 16 4.86 -3.04 -6.89
CA GLN A 16 5.47 -1.79 -7.32
C GLN A 16 4.42 -0.70 -7.61
N THR A 17 3.33 -1.04 -8.31
CA THR A 17 2.22 -0.11 -8.55
C THR A 17 1.59 0.38 -7.24
N VAL A 18 1.32 -0.53 -6.30
CA VAL A 18 0.74 -0.18 -5.00
C VAL A 18 1.68 0.71 -4.18
N ASN A 19 2.98 0.44 -4.22
CA ASN A 19 3.97 1.24 -3.50
C ASN A 19 4.15 2.64 -4.10
N ASN A 20 3.96 2.79 -5.42
CA ASN A 20 4.08 4.08 -6.12
C ASN A 20 2.81 4.94 -6.06
N ALA A 21 1.67 4.40 -5.61
CA ALA A 21 0.44 5.17 -5.51
C ALA A 21 0.58 6.31 -4.49
N ILE A 22 0.30 7.54 -4.93
CA ILE A 22 0.21 8.71 -4.06
C ILE A 22 -0.97 8.50 -3.11
N ARG A 23 -0.73 8.69 -1.82
CA ARG A 23 -1.74 8.55 -0.77
C ARG A 23 -1.85 9.86 0.00
N ILE A 24 -3.07 10.25 0.28
CA ILE A 24 -3.40 11.50 0.97
C ILE A 24 -4.08 11.13 2.28
N CYS A 25 -3.61 11.68 3.38
CA CYS A 25 -4.26 11.54 4.68
C CYS A 25 -5.65 12.19 4.63
N VAL A 26 -6.70 11.44 4.92
CA VAL A 26 -8.08 11.96 4.87
C VAL A 26 -8.37 12.97 5.98
N ASP A 27 -7.61 12.95 7.08
CA ASP A 27 -7.83 13.84 8.22
C ASP A 27 -7.15 15.21 8.04
N CYS A 28 -5.94 15.24 7.48
CA CYS A 28 -5.15 16.47 7.38
C CYS A 28 -4.75 16.87 5.95
N GLY A 29 -5.08 16.06 4.94
CA GLY A 29 -4.73 16.33 3.53
C GLY A 29 -3.26 16.13 3.18
N SER A 30 -2.42 15.69 4.12
CA SER A 30 -0.98 15.49 3.89
C SER A 30 -0.70 14.29 2.99
N ILE A 31 0.28 14.43 2.09
CA ILE A 31 0.85 13.34 1.29
C ILE A 31 1.92 12.55 2.05
N SER A 32 2.34 13.05 3.22
CA SER A 32 3.38 12.47 4.08
C SER A 32 2.83 11.26 4.83
N VAL A 33 2.59 10.17 4.10
CA VAL A 33 2.10 8.91 4.68
C VAL A 33 3.11 7.78 4.51
N GLN A 34 3.18 6.91 5.51
CA GLN A 34 4.02 5.71 5.56
C GLN A 34 3.14 4.48 5.42
N ILE A 35 3.49 3.61 4.47
CA ILE A 35 2.83 2.31 4.31
C ILE A 35 3.53 1.33 5.25
N GLU A 36 2.75 0.69 6.11
CA GLU A 36 3.18 -0.43 6.91
C GLU A 36 2.40 -1.68 6.50
N ASN A 37 2.91 -2.87 6.84
CA ASN A 37 2.34 -4.15 6.40
C ASN A 37 0.83 -4.30 6.70
N TYR A 38 0.31 -3.58 7.70
CA TYR A 38 -1.08 -3.67 8.16
C TYR A 38 -1.84 -2.34 8.09
N GLY A 39 -1.23 -1.26 7.56
CA GLY A 39 -1.84 0.06 7.68
C GLY A 39 -1.11 1.17 6.93
N VAL A 40 -1.72 2.36 6.98
CA VAL A 40 -1.12 3.61 6.49
C VAL A 40 -1.07 4.59 7.66
N PHE A 41 0.11 5.11 7.94
CA PHE A 41 0.36 6.08 9.01
C PHE A 41 0.64 7.47 8.43
N CYS A 42 -0.08 8.51 8.89
CA CYS A 42 0.22 9.89 8.53
C CYS A 42 1.29 10.46 9.47
N LYS A 43 2.42 10.90 8.92
CA LYS A 43 3.53 11.46 9.69
C LYS A 43 3.25 12.85 10.26
N GLU A 44 2.30 13.58 9.68
CA GLU A 44 2.00 14.95 10.10
C GLU A 44 1.00 15.03 11.25
N CYS A 45 -0.12 14.30 11.16
CA CYS A 45 -1.16 14.32 12.21
C CYS A 45 -1.12 13.10 13.14
N GLY A 46 -0.34 12.07 12.79
CA GLY A 46 -0.25 10.83 13.58
C GLY A 46 -1.42 9.86 13.39
N THR A 47 -2.37 10.14 12.49
CA THR A 47 -3.48 9.21 12.22
C THR A 47 -2.97 7.90 11.63
N PHE A 48 -3.54 6.79 12.11
CA PHE A 48 -3.30 5.45 11.57
C PHE A 48 -4.57 4.88 10.93
N PHE A 49 -4.48 4.49 9.66
CA PHE A 49 -5.54 3.87 8.90
C PHE A 49 -5.26 2.37 8.73
N ASN A 50 -6.11 1.53 9.33
CA ASN A 50 -6.07 0.09 9.10
C ASN A 50 -6.56 -0.22 7.68
N VAL A 51 -5.66 -0.71 6.82
CA VAL A 51 -6.07 -1.41 5.60
C VAL A 51 -6.46 -2.82 6.03
N LYS A 52 -7.70 -2.99 6.51
CA LYS A 52 -8.26 -4.33 6.67
C LYS A 52 -8.18 -5.03 5.32
N GLU A 53 -7.60 -6.22 5.29
CA GLU A 53 -7.63 -7.09 4.12
C GLU A 53 -9.08 -7.17 3.62
N SER A 54 -9.32 -6.66 2.42
CA SER A 54 -10.55 -6.96 1.69
C SER A 54 -10.57 -8.48 1.53
N LYS A 55 -11.29 -9.17 2.42
CA LYS A 55 -11.63 -10.57 2.24
C LYS A 55 -12.45 -10.65 0.96
N ASN A 56 -11.81 -11.07 -0.12
CA ASN A 56 -12.45 -11.45 -1.37
C ASN A 56 -12.07 -12.89 -1.67
#